data_AF-A0A109FAK2-F1
#
_entry.id   AF-A0A109FAK2-F1
#
_cell.length_a   1.000
_cell.length_b   1.000
_cell.length_c   1.000
_cell.angle_alpha   90.00
_cell.angle_beta   90.00
_cell.angle_gamma   90.00
#
_symmetry.space_group_name_H-M   'P 1'
#
loop_
_entity.id
_entity.type
_entity.pdbx_description
1 polymer ?
#
loop_
_entity_poly.entity_id
_entity_poly.type
_entity_poly.pdbx_seq_one_letter_code
_entity_poly.pdbx_strand_id
1 'polypeptide(L)' 'RTNKTVVQVLRQYVARQQKDWTSHLSTVELAINLAVNDSTGSSPFELVLGFQP' A
#
# COMPACT_ATOMS: atom_id res chain seq x y z
N ARG A 1 -8.40 8.00 6.01
CA ARG A 1 -6.93 7.99 6.24
C ARG A 1 -6.23 7.20 5.12
N THR A 2 -6.66 5.96 4.88
CA THR A 2 -6.10 5.03 3.89
C THR A 2 -5.95 5.60 2.48
N ASN A 3 -6.97 6.25 1.92
CA ASN A 3 -6.87 6.83 0.56
C ASN A 3 -5.72 7.84 0.42
N LYS A 4 -5.38 8.59 1.49
CA LYS A 4 -4.24 9.52 1.46
C LYS A 4 -2.92 8.75 1.35
N THR A 5 -2.77 7.66 2.10
CA THR A 5 -1.60 6.77 2.04
C THR A 5 -1.48 6.11 0.66
N VAL A 6 -2.58 5.59 0.11
CA VAL A 6 -2.62 5.02 -1.25
C VAL A 6 -2.10 6.02 -2.27
N VAL A 7 -2.64 7.25 -2.28
CA VAL A 7 -2.19 8.29 -3.21
C VAL A 7 -0.73 8.67 -3.00
N GLN A 8 -0.25 8.73 -1.75
CA GLN A 8 1.14 9.07 -1.45
C GLN A 8 2.13 8.02 -1.97
N VAL A 9 1.83 6.74 -1.77
CA VAL A 9 2.66 5.63 -2.25
C VAL A 9 2.58 5.54 -3.77
N LEU A 10 1.38 5.64 -4.35
CA LEU A 10 1.16 5.58 -5.81
C LEU A 10 1.96 6.64 -6.57
N ARG A 11 2.10 7.85 -6.01
CA ARG A 11 2.93 8.93 -6.58
C ARG A 11 4.42 8.58 -6.74
N GLN A 12 4.92 7.59 -6.01
CA GLN A 12 6.31 7.15 -6.14
C GLN A 12 6.53 6.24 -7.36
N TYR A 13 5.47 5.58 -7.84
CA TYR A 13 5.56 4.60 -8.94
C TYR A 13 5.04 5.16 -10.27
N VAL A 14 4.03 6.04 -10.21
CA VAL A 14 3.36 6.57 -11.38
C VAL A 14 4.28 7.49 -12.19
N ALA A 15 4.34 7.27 -13.50
CA ALA A 15 5.07 8.13 -14.41
C ALA A 15 4.52 9.58 -14.42
N ARG A 16 5.33 10.53 -14.86
CA ARG A 16 4.96 11.96 -14.87
C ARG A 16 3.64 12.25 -15.59
N GLN A 17 3.30 11.46 -16.61
CA GLN A 17 2.08 11.60 -17.41
C GLN A 17 0.84 11.01 -16.73
N GLN A 18 1.00 10.27 -15.62
CA GLN A 18 -0.06 9.70 -14.80
C GLN A 18 -1.04 8.77 -15.54
N LYS A 19 -0.56 8.06 -16.55
CA LYS A 19 -1.39 7.14 -17.37
C LYS A 19 -1.22 5.66 -16.99
N ASP A 20 -0.22 5.35 -16.18
CA ASP A 20 0.23 4.01 -15.79
C ASP A 20 -0.16 3.66 -14.34
N TRP A 21 -0.99 4.46 -13.68
CA TRP A 21 -1.32 4.24 -12.26
C TRP A 21 -2.04 2.92 -12.00
N THR A 22 -2.83 2.43 -12.94
CA THR A 22 -3.56 1.16 -12.78
C THR A 22 -2.61 -0.03 -12.73
N SER A 23 -1.47 0.00 -13.44
CA SER A 23 -0.49 -1.09 -13.41
C SER A 23 0.26 -1.18 -12.08
N HIS A 24 0.25 -0.12 -11.28
CA HIS A 24 0.94 -0.07 -9.99
C HIS A 24 0.05 -0.43 -8.80
N LEU A 25 -1.26 -0.64 -9.00
CA LEU A 25 -2.20 -0.85 -7.90
C LEU A 25 -1.87 -2.07 -7.05
N SER A 26 -1.53 -3.21 -7.66
CA SER A 26 -1.15 -4.43 -6.94
C SER A 26 0.11 -4.24 -6.10
N THR A 27 1.08 -3.49 -6.61
CA THR A 27 2.32 -3.17 -5.87
C THR A 27 2.03 -2.26 -4.68
N VAL A 28 1.18 -1.24 -4.87
CA VAL A 28 0.78 -0.33 -3.80
C VAL A 28 -0.04 -1.03 -2.72
N GLU A 29 -0.96 -1.92 -3.12
CA GLU A 29 -1.75 -2.74 -2.21
C GLU A 29 -0.83 -3.60 -1.34
N LEU A 30 0.09 -4.34 -1.96
CA LEU A 30 1.05 -5.19 -1.27
C LEU A 30 1.90 -4.37 -0.29
N ALA A 31 2.45 -3.23 -0.73
CA ALA A 31 3.28 -2.37 0.11
C ALA A 31 2.52 -1.84 1.34
N ILE A 32 1.25 -1.45 1.18
CA ILE A 32 0.42 -0.94 2.28
C ILE A 32 0.03 -2.07 3.24
N ASN A 33 -0.30 -3.25 2.73
CA ASN A 33 -0.74 -4.38 3.55
C ASN A 33 0.41 -5.09 4.28
N LEU A 34 1.65 -4.93 3.82
CA LEU A 34 2.87 -5.39 4.51
C LEU A 34 3.39 -4.39 5.54
N ALA A 35 3.10 -3.09 5.38
CA ALA A 35 3.64 -2.07 6.28
C ALA A 35 3.06 -2.18 7.69
N VAL A 36 3.93 -2.26 8.69
CA VAL A 36 3.56 -2.22 10.11
C VAL A 36 2.98 -0.85 10.45
N ASN A 37 1.81 -0.85 11.10
CA ASN A 37 1.18 0.38 11.56
C ASN A 37 1.60 0.69 13.01
N ASP A 38 2.16 1.88 13.25
CA ASP A 38 2.65 2.32 14.55
C ASP A 38 1.63 2.20 15.70
N SER A 39 0.33 2.39 15.42
CA SER A 39 -0.69 2.32 16.48
C SER A 39 -1.01 0.88 16.92
N THR A 40 -0.79 -0.10 16.04
CA THR A 40 -1.10 -1.51 16.31
C THR A 40 0.15 -2.36 16.51
N GLY A 41 1.32 -1.91 16.02
CA GLY A 41 2.55 -2.69 16.01
C GLY A 41 2.50 -3.90 15.07
N SER A 42 1.53 -3.96 14.16
CA SER A 42 1.35 -5.08 13.22
C SER A 42 0.91 -4.57 11.85
N SER A 43 1.21 -5.35 10.80
CA SER A 43 0.76 -5.09 9.43
C SER A 43 -0.70 -5.50 9.21
N PRO A 44 -1.42 -4.89 8.25
CA PRO A 44 -2.76 -5.33 7.89
C PRO A 44 -2.86 -6.82 7.52
N PHE A 45 -1.86 -7.39 6.83
CA PHE A 45 -1.86 -8.82 6.51
C PHE A 45 -1.80 -9.71 7.74
N GLU A 46 -0.95 -9.39 8.72
CA GLU A 46 -0.90 -10.15 9.97
C GLU A 46 -2.23 -10.08 10.72
N LEU A 47 -2.84 -8.90 10.76
CA LEU A 47 -4.11 -8.72 11.48
C LEU A 47 -5.29 -9.43 10.82
N VAL A 48 -5.30 -9.54 9.49
CA VAL A 48 -6.43 -10.09 8.73
C VAL A 48 -6.23 -11.57 8.40
N LEU A 49 -5.02 -11.96 7.99
CA LEU A 49 -4.70 -13.31 7.53
C LEU A 49 -4.00 -14.15 8.60
N GLY A 50 -3.42 -13.52 9.62
CA GLY A 50 -2.59 -14.20 10.63
C GLY A 50 -1.16 -14.50 10.18
N PHE A 51 -0.76 -14.09 8.98
CA PHE A 51 0.60 -14.22 8.44
C PHE A 51 0.89 -13.12 7.39
N GLN A 52 2.17 -12.89 7.08
CA GLN A 52 2.58 -12.04 5.95
C GLN A 52 2.85 -12.91 4.72
N PRO A 53 2.11 -12.73 3.62
CA PRO A 53 2.34 -13.44 2.36
C PRO A 53 3.60 -12.97 1.62
#